data_AF-A0AA88RS01-F1
#
_entry.id   AF-A0AA88RS01-F1
#
_cell.length_a   1.000
_cell.length_b   1.000
_cell.length_c   1.000
_cell.angle_alpha   90.00
_cell.angle_beta   90.00
_cell.angle_gamma   90.00
#
_symmetry.space_group_name_H-M   'P 1'
#
loop_
_entity.id
_entity.type
_entity.pdbx_description
1 polymer ?
#
loop_
_entity_poly.entity_id
_entity_poly.type
_entity_poly.pdbx_seq_one_letter_code
_entity_poly.pdbx_strand_id
1 'polypeptide(L)'
;MTISSMASKDQSGIMESTNANWATLPKEFLDSIYPKLEELHELIWFSAFVEYGKMIYLDGDILQTWSHSKQFEIGYCQQCPKRVQWPAGLGPKPPLYFNAGKFVYEPSLSTYDDLLQTLKVTPPTSFAEQVFLNMFFRDLYKPVPRINNLIVTMLWRHPENVELHKVKVVHYCTSKPWRYTGKGDNMDREDIKMLVKMWWDIYEDETLDYVEEF
;
A
#
# COMPACT_ATOMS: atom_id res chain seq x y z
N MET A 1 -5.68 -41.25 -27.46
CA MET A 1 -4.60 -40.27 -27.25
C MET A 1 -5.17 -39.27 -26.27
N THR A 2 -4.83 -39.46 -25.00
CA THR A 2 -5.51 -38.88 -23.83
C THR A 2 -4.63 -37.75 -23.32
N ILE A 3 -5.17 -36.54 -23.21
CA ILE A 3 -4.48 -35.40 -22.59
C ILE A 3 -4.83 -35.42 -21.10
N SER A 4 -3.89 -35.84 -20.28
CA SER A 4 -3.95 -35.64 -18.83
C SER A 4 -3.30 -34.29 -18.49
N SER A 5 -4.10 -33.33 -18.03
CA SER A 5 -3.60 -32.23 -17.21
C SER A 5 -3.85 -32.58 -15.75
N MET A 6 -2.85 -33.13 -15.08
CA MET A 6 -2.79 -33.12 -13.62
C MET A 6 -2.24 -31.75 -13.19
N ALA A 7 -3.13 -30.85 -12.79
CA ALA A 7 -2.79 -29.75 -11.92
C ALA A 7 -3.61 -29.94 -10.64
N SER A 8 -3.01 -30.61 -9.65
CA SER A 8 -3.49 -30.57 -8.28
C SER A 8 -2.43 -29.88 -7.43
N LYS A 9 -2.81 -28.80 -6.78
CA LYS A 9 -2.69 -28.62 -5.33
C LYS A 9 -3.45 -27.34 -4.97
N ASP A 10 -4.69 -27.57 -4.56
CA ASP A 10 -5.26 -27.02 -3.34
C ASP A 10 -5.13 -25.50 -3.12
N GLN A 11 -6.17 -24.77 -3.51
CA GLN A 11 -6.46 -23.39 -3.06
C GLN A 11 -7.55 -23.37 -1.98
N SER A 12 -7.74 -24.44 -1.21
CA SER A 12 -8.67 -24.45 -0.08
C SER A 12 -7.92 -24.37 1.26
N GLY A 13 -7.39 -23.19 1.53
CA GLY A 13 -6.70 -22.89 2.79
C GLY A 13 -6.88 -21.45 3.25
N ILE A 14 -8.03 -20.83 2.96
CA ILE A 14 -8.42 -19.60 3.65
C ILE A 14 -8.92 -20.04 5.02
N MET A 15 -8.11 -19.85 6.07
CA MET A 15 -8.57 -19.91 7.44
C MET A 15 -9.73 -18.92 7.60
N GLU A 16 -10.96 -19.44 7.63
CA GLU A 16 -12.10 -18.76 8.22
C GLU A 16 -11.82 -18.62 9.73
N SER A 17 -11.17 -17.53 10.12
CA SER A 17 -11.14 -17.11 11.50
C SER A 17 -11.46 -15.62 11.58
N THR A 18 -12.75 -15.31 11.74
CA THR A 18 -13.29 -14.35 12.72
C THR A 18 -14.81 -14.34 12.61
N ASN A 19 -15.49 -14.44 13.76
CA ASN A 19 -16.94 -14.51 13.93
C ASN A 19 -17.67 -13.19 13.54
N ALA A 20 -17.57 -12.76 12.29
CA ALA A 20 -18.51 -11.78 11.74
C ALA A 20 -19.65 -12.55 11.06
N ASN A 21 -20.83 -12.57 11.67
CA ASN A 21 -21.99 -13.30 11.16
C ASN A 21 -22.63 -12.52 10.00
N TRP A 22 -22.03 -12.61 8.80
CA TRP A 22 -22.51 -11.95 7.58
C TRP A 22 -23.93 -12.35 7.17
N ALA A 23 -24.43 -13.47 7.69
CA ALA A 23 -25.76 -14.00 7.42
C ALA A 23 -26.92 -13.13 7.94
N THR A 24 -26.66 -12.10 8.75
CA THR A 24 -27.71 -11.21 9.31
C THR A 24 -27.87 -9.89 8.57
N LEU A 25 -27.02 -9.58 7.58
CA LEU A 25 -27.11 -8.33 6.84
C LEU A 25 -28.10 -8.46 5.67
N PRO A 26 -28.94 -7.43 5.41
CA PRO A 26 -29.91 -7.48 4.30
C PRO A 26 -29.22 -7.72 2.96
N LYS A 27 -29.77 -8.61 2.13
CA LYS A 27 -29.20 -8.95 0.82
C LYS A 27 -29.04 -7.72 -0.09
N GLU A 28 -30.01 -6.81 -0.07
CA GLU A 28 -29.97 -5.54 -0.81
C GLU A 28 -28.83 -4.62 -0.32
N PHE A 29 -28.52 -4.68 0.96
CA PHE A 29 -27.37 -3.98 1.53
C PHE A 29 -26.08 -4.62 1.01
N LEU A 30 -25.91 -5.94 1.14
CA LEU A 30 -24.75 -6.67 0.61
C LEU A 30 -24.54 -6.40 -0.89
N ASP A 31 -25.58 -6.47 -1.70
CA ASP A 31 -25.53 -6.24 -3.15
C ASP A 31 -25.15 -4.79 -3.52
N SER A 32 -25.52 -3.80 -2.68
CA SER A 32 -25.19 -2.38 -2.90
C SER A 32 -23.74 -2.02 -2.55
N ILE A 33 -23.11 -2.80 -1.68
CA ILE A 33 -21.73 -2.57 -1.23
C ILE A 33 -20.77 -3.56 -1.89
N TYR A 34 -21.22 -4.71 -2.39
CA TYR A 34 -20.37 -5.74 -3.03
C TYR A 34 -19.41 -5.17 -4.10
N PRO A 35 -19.86 -4.30 -5.02
CA PRO A 35 -18.97 -3.68 -6.01
C PRO A 35 -17.96 -2.68 -5.41
N LYS A 36 -18.25 -2.15 -4.22
CA LYS A 36 -17.36 -1.26 -3.45
C LYS A 36 -16.49 -2.02 -2.46
N LEU A 37 -16.85 -3.26 -2.11
CA LEU A 37 -16.20 -4.09 -1.10
C LEU A 37 -15.03 -4.85 -1.69
N GLU A 38 -15.11 -5.45 -2.89
CA GLU A 38 -14.00 -6.29 -3.39
C GLU A 38 -12.64 -5.58 -3.43
N GLU A 39 -12.58 -4.26 -3.72
CA GLU A 39 -11.32 -3.49 -3.69
C GLU A 39 -10.96 -2.87 -2.32
N LEU A 40 -11.90 -2.75 -1.37
CA LEU A 40 -11.71 -2.04 -0.10
C LEU A 40 -11.84 -2.92 1.15
N HIS A 41 -12.38 -4.13 1.02
CA HIS A 41 -12.71 -4.99 2.15
C HIS A 41 -11.44 -5.45 2.86
N GLU A 42 -10.43 -5.94 2.13
CA GLU A 42 -9.13 -6.35 2.67
C GLU A 42 -8.45 -5.25 3.51
N LEU A 43 -8.79 -4.00 3.23
CA LEU A 43 -8.16 -2.80 3.77
C LEU A 43 -8.96 -2.07 4.85
N ILE A 44 -10.17 -2.50 5.22
CA ILE A 44 -10.80 -2.02 6.47
C ILE A 44 -10.56 -3.03 7.60
N TRP A 45 -10.44 -4.31 7.24
CA TRP A 45 -10.17 -5.40 8.17
C TRP A 45 -8.91 -5.22 9.01
N PHE A 46 -7.93 -4.47 8.52
CA PHE A 46 -6.73 -4.13 9.31
C PHE A 46 -7.13 -3.62 10.71
N SER A 47 -8.17 -2.79 10.80
CA SER A 47 -8.59 -2.18 12.06
C SER A 47 -9.34 -3.12 13.00
N ALA A 48 -9.78 -4.29 12.51
CA ALA A 48 -10.53 -5.28 13.27
C ALA A 48 -9.63 -6.30 14.01
N PHE A 49 -8.33 -6.36 13.71
CA PHE A 49 -7.35 -7.24 14.38
C PHE A 49 -6.97 -6.76 15.79
N VAL A 50 -7.97 -6.57 16.65
CA VAL A 50 -7.85 -5.99 17.99
C VAL A 50 -7.11 -6.87 19.00
N GLU A 51 -6.78 -8.11 18.63
CA GLU A 51 -5.88 -8.96 19.39
C GLU A 51 -4.43 -8.46 19.40
N TYR A 52 -4.05 -7.56 18.48
CA TYR A 52 -2.72 -6.95 18.43
C TYR A 52 -2.74 -5.49 18.91
N GLY A 53 -1.80 -5.11 19.77
CA GLY A 53 -1.68 -3.73 20.26
C GLY A 53 -1.10 -2.74 19.24
N LYS A 54 -0.43 -3.22 18.19
CA LYS A 54 0.18 -2.41 17.13
C LYS A 54 0.45 -3.27 15.91
N MET A 55 0.15 -2.75 14.73
CA MET A 55 0.32 -3.47 13.47
C MET A 55 0.99 -2.61 12.41
N ILE A 56 1.68 -3.27 11.47
CA ILE A 56 2.25 -2.67 10.27
C ILE A 56 1.53 -3.28 9.08
N TYR A 57 0.80 -2.47 8.34
CA TYR A 57 0.25 -2.88 7.05
C TYR A 57 1.34 -2.77 5.98
N LEU A 58 1.43 -3.77 5.10
CA LEU A 58 2.33 -3.81 3.95
C LEU A 58 1.57 -4.37 2.76
N ASP A 59 1.45 -3.58 1.70
CA ASP A 59 0.79 -4.02 0.47
C ASP A 59 1.74 -4.81 -0.44
N GLY A 60 1.19 -5.79 -1.16
CA GLY A 60 1.91 -6.66 -2.07
C GLY A 60 2.44 -5.91 -3.29
N ASP A 61 1.72 -4.88 -3.76
CA ASP A 61 2.13 -4.03 -4.88
C ASP A 61 1.26 -2.81 -5.16
N ILE A 62 1.83 -1.60 -4.97
CA ILE A 62 1.19 -0.36 -5.43
C ILE A 62 2.11 0.44 -6.37
N LEU A 63 1.58 0.85 -7.52
CA LEU A 63 2.10 1.92 -8.40
C LEU A 63 1.08 3.07 -8.46
N GLN A 64 1.55 4.33 -8.36
CA GLN A 64 0.70 5.51 -8.51
C GLN A 64 1.29 6.53 -9.49
N THR A 65 0.43 7.16 -10.30
CA THR A 65 0.74 8.34 -11.11
C THR A 65 -0.07 9.55 -10.62
N TRP A 66 0.58 10.71 -10.54
CA TRP A 66 0.03 11.96 -9.98
C TRP A 66 -0.24 13.04 -11.03
N SER A 67 -0.16 12.67 -12.31
CA SER A 67 -0.14 13.58 -13.46
C SER A 67 -1.38 14.47 -13.57
N HIS A 68 -2.51 14.07 -12.98
CA HIS A 68 -3.78 14.78 -13.06
C HIS A 68 -4.00 15.80 -11.92
N SER A 69 -3.08 15.90 -10.97
CA SER A 69 -3.25 16.73 -9.77
C SER A 69 -2.83 18.18 -10.01
N LYS A 70 -3.46 19.14 -9.31
CA LYS A 70 -3.06 20.56 -9.38
C LYS A 70 -1.63 20.77 -8.86
N GLN A 71 -1.22 19.97 -7.88
CA GLN A 71 0.13 19.90 -7.36
C GLN A 71 1.13 19.59 -8.47
N PHE A 72 0.82 18.60 -9.31
CA PHE A 72 1.66 18.23 -10.45
C PHE A 72 1.71 19.33 -11.51
N GLU A 73 0.56 19.93 -11.84
CA GLU A 73 0.47 21.02 -12.84
C GLU A 73 1.37 22.21 -12.48
N ILE A 74 1.41 22.61 -11.21
CA ILE A 74 2.22 23.76 -10.75
C ILE A 74 3.64 23.36 -10.34
N GLY A 75 4.00 22.07 -10.41
CA GLY A 75 5.30 21.56 -9.98
C GLY A 75 5.53 21.61 -8.45
N TYR A 76 4.47 21.74 -7.67
CA TYR A 76 4.54 21.75 -6.21
C TYR A 76 4.86 20.34 -5.67
N CYS A 77 5.93 20.22 -4.89
CA CYS A 77 6.37 18.96 -4.30
C CYS A 77 6.38 19.03 -2.77
N GLN A 78 5.66 18.13 -2.10
CA GLN A 78 5.62 18.04 -0.64
C GLN A 78 6.97 17.64 -0.02
N GLN A 79 7.81 16.94 -0.75
CA GLN A 79 9.17 16.57 -0.30
C GLN A 79 10.13 17.76 -0.36
N CYS A 80 9.89 18.70 -1.29
CA CYS A 80 10.71 19.90 -1.48
C CYS A 80 9.83 21.16 -1.52
N PRO A 81 9.11 21.49 -0.43
CA PRO A 81 8.12 22.57 -0.42
C PRO A 81 8.74 23.96 -0.58
N LYS A 82 10.08 24.06 -0.46
CA LYS A 82 10.83 25.29 -0.68
C LYS A 82 11.10 25.55 -2.17
N ARG A 83 11.10 24.51 -3.02
CA ARG A 83 11.41 24.63 -4.46
C ARG A 83 10.31 25.37 -5.22
N VAL A 84 9.06 25.05 -4.92
CA VAL A 84 7.88 25.75 -5.39
C VAL A 84 6.99 25.96 -4.18
N GLN A 85 6.71 27.22 -3.83
CA GLN A 85 5.82 27.56 -2.73
C GLN A 85 4.36 27.33 -3.14
N TRP A 86 3.53 26.90 -2.19
CA TRP A 86 2.10 26.75 -2.44
C TRP A 86 1.46 28.13 -2.69
N PRO A 87 0.83 28.39 -3.85
CA PRO A 87 0.26 29.69 -4.15
C PRO A 87 -0.90 30.03 -3.20
N ALA A 88 -0.90 31.23 -2.61
CA ALA A 88 -1.93 31.67 -1.66
C ALA A 88 -3.36 31.66 -2.25
N GLY A 89 -3.49 31.87 -3.57
CA GLY A 89 -4.78 31.84 -4.27
C GLY A 89 -5.38 30.44 -4.48
N LEU A 90 -4.66 29.36 -4.16
CA LEU A 90 -5.14 27.98 -4.30
C LEU A 90 -5.72 27.40 -3.00
N GLY A 91 -5.95 28.25 -2.00
CA GLY A 91 -6.50 27.83 -0.70
C GLY A 91 -5.43 27.18 0.21
N PRO A 92 -5.85 26.41 1.22
CA PRO A 92 -4.93 25.79 2.16
C PRO A 92 -3.99 24.82 1.43
N LYS A 93 -2.76 24.72 1.94
CA LYS A 93 -1.76 23.78 1.45
C LYS A 93 -2.32 22.34 1.55
N PRO A 94 -2.10 21.48 0.54
CA PRO A 94 -2.56 20.10 0.61
C PRO A 94 -2.01 19.39 1.86
N PRO A 95 -2.84 18.64 2.59
CA PRO A 95 -2.40 17.88 3.76
C PRO A 95 -1.33 16.86 3.36
N LEU A 96 -0.54 16.42 4.34
CA LEU A 96 0.46 15.38 4.09
C LEU A 96 -0.25 14.14 3.55
N TYR A 97 0.26 13.65 2.41
CA TYR A 97 -0.33 12.52 1.72
C TYR A 97 0.58 11.30 1.91
N PHE A 98 0.00 10.16 2.27
CA PHE A 98 0.70 8.93 2.54
C PHE A 98 0.40 7.85 1.51
N ASN A 99 1.40 7.00 1.28
CA ASN A 99 1.19 5.79 0.51
C ASN A 99 0.51 4.76 1.41
N ALA A 100 -0.70 4.33 1.04
CA ALA A 100 -1.46 3.41 1.87
C ALA A 100 -0.93 1.98 1.83
N GLY A 101 0.00 1.69 0.91
CA GLY A 101 0.70 0.41 0.90
C GLY A 101 1.66 0.19 2.07
N LYS A 102 1.87 1.19 2.93
CA LYS A 102 2.51 0.99 4.23
C LYS A 102 2.13 2.03 5.27
N PHE A 103 1.56 1.59 6.38
CA PHE A 103 1.31 2.43 7.55
C PHE A 103 1.37 1.61 8.84
N VAL A 104 1.56 2.31 9.96
CA VAL A 104 1.53 1.76 11.31
C VAL A 104 0.27 2.27 11.99
N TYR A 105 -0.48 1.37 12.62
CA TYR A 105 -1.73 1.73 13.28
C TYR A 105 -1.94 0.89 14.55
N GLU A 106 -2.87 1.37 15.38
CA GLU A 106 -3.39 0.63 16.52
C GLU A 106 -4.80 0.16 16.13
N PRO A 107 -5.04 -1.16 16.05
CA PRO A 107 -6.36 -1.69 15.72
C PRO A 107 -7.42 -1.20 16.70
N SER A 108 -8.63 -0.91 16.20
CA SER A 108 -9.73 -0.40 17.01
C SER A 108 -11.07 -0.66 16.33
N LEU A 109 -11.98 -1.33 17.04
CA LEU A 109 -13.35 -1.56 16.55
C LEU A 109 -14.10 -0.25 16.32
N SER A 110 -13.86 0.79 17.12
CA SER A 110 -14.50 2.09 16.88
C SER A 110 -14.00 2.72 15.58
N THR A 111 -12.69 2.61 15.30
CA THR A 111 -12.12 3.08 14.04
C THR A 111 -12.60 2.25 12.85
N TYR A 112 -12.75 0.94 13.02
CA TYR A 112 -13.36 0.05 12.03
C TYR A 112 -14.79 0.51 11.68
N ASP A 113 -15.62 0.72 12.69
CA ASP A 113 -17.01 1.16 12.51
C ASP A 113 -17.06 2.53 11.81
N ASP A 114 -16.23 3.48 12.25
CA ASP A 114 -16.15 4.82 11.66
C ASP A 114 -15.68 4.76 10.19
N LEU A 115 -14.69 3.93 9.87
CA LEU A 115 -14.24 3.69 8.49
C LEU A 115 -15.38 3.13 7.65
N LEU A 116 -16.10 2.12 8.15
CA LEU A 116 -17.21 1.49 7.43
C LEU A 116 -18.37 2.48 7.21
N GLN A 117 -18.74 3.28 8.21
CA GLN A 117 -19.79 4.29 8.07
C GLN A 117 -19.38 5.41 7.11
N THR A 118 -18.13 5.87 7.18
CA THR A 118 -17.62 6.89 6.26
C THR A 118 -17.59 6.37 4.83
N LEU A 119 -17.17 5.11 4.62
CA LEU A 119 -17.12 4.51 3.29
C LEU A 119 -18.50 4.49 2.62
N LYS A 120 -19.58 4.19 3.37
CA LYS A 120 -20.95 4.15 2.83
C LYS A 120 -21.39 5.45 2.18
N VAL A 121 -20.97 6.59 2.74
CA VAL A 121 -21.36 7.93 2.28
C VAL A 121 -20.31 8.58 1.38
N THR A 122 -19.14 7.97 1.20
CA THR A 122 -18.06 8.52 0.37
C THR A 122 -18.32 8.20 -1.12
N PRO A 123 -18.31 9.19 -2.02
CA PRO A 123 -18.38 8.95 -3.45
C PRO A 123 -17.19 8.10 -3.94
N PRO A 124 -17.41 7.11 -4.82
CA PRO A 124 -16.30 6.35 -5.41
C PRO A 124 -15.31 7.26 -6.13
N THR A 125 -14.02 7.00 -5.95
CA THR A 125 -12.94 7.68 -6.66
C THR A 125 -12.10 6.66 -7.40
N SER A 126 -11.39 7.06 -8.45
CA SER A 126 -10.54 6.19 -9.26
C SER A 126 -9.33 5.60 -8.53
N PHE A 127 -9.12 5.96 -7.26
CA PHE A 127 -8.06 5.42 -6.38
C PHE A 127 -8.65 5.19 -4.98
N ALA A 128 -9.62 4.28 -4.92
CA ALA A 128 -10.60 4.20 -3.84
C ALA A 128 -9.96 4.16 -2.45
N GLU A 129 -9.01 3.25 -2.20
CA GLU A 129 -8.43 3.04 -0.87
C GLU A 129 -7.48 4.16 -0.45
N GLN A 130 -6.40 4.41 -1.20
CA GLN A 130 -5.40 5.38 -0.77
C GLN A 130 -5.99 6.79 -0.62
N VAL A 131 -6.90 7.21 -1.51
CA VAL A 131 -7.58 8.51 -1.38
C VAL A 131 -8.51 8.51 -0.17
N PHE A 132 -9.26 7.44 0.05
CA PHE A 132 -10.16 7.31 1.20
C PHE A 132 -9.40 7.38 2.53
N LEU A 133 -8.34 6.59 2.69
CA LEU A 133 -7.54 6.57 3.92
C LEU A 133 -6.83 7.90 4.16
N ASN A 134 -6.32 8.55 3.12
CA ASN A 134 -5.75 9.90 3.24
C ASN A 134 -6.79 10.94 3.65
N MET A 135 -8.03 10.84 3.15
CA MET A 135 -9.12 11.73 3.55
C MET A 135 -9.54 11.49 5.01
N PHE A 136 -9.68 10.23 5.41
CA PHE A 136 -10.14 9.83 6.74
C PHE A 136 -9.10 10.18 7.81
N PHE A 137 -7.83 9.86 7.59
CA PHE A 137 -6.74 10.07 8.55
C PHE A 137 -5.98 11.39 8.37
N ARG A 138 -6.46 12.33 7.54
CA ARG A 138 -5.74 13.58 7.20
C ARG A 138 -5.25 14.38 8.41
N ASP A 139 -6.01 14.37 9.51
CA ASP A 139 -5.75 15.16 10.71
C ASP A 139 -4.92 14.39 11.76
N LEU A 140 -4.75 13.07 11.56
CA LEU A 140 -4.05 12.17 12.49
C LEU A 140 -2.71 11.67 11.93
N TYR A 141 -2.59 11.62 10.60
CA TYR A 141 -1.46 11.01 9.92
C TYR A 141 -0.14 11.69 10.27
N LYS A 142 0.87 10.85 10.53
CA LYS A 142 2.26 11.25 10.70
C LYS A 142 3.14 10.45 9.73
N PRO A 143 4.06 11.11 9.01
CA PRO A 143 4.88 10.42 8.02
C PRO A 143 5.81 9.40 8.65
N VAL A 144 5.77 8.18 8.11
CA VAL A 144 6.75 7.14 8.41
C VAL A 144 8.11 7.64 7.89
N PRO A 145 9.18 7.64 8.72
CA PRO A 145 10.50 8.03 8.26
C PRO A 145 10.92 7.24 7.02
N ARG A 146 11.54 7.91 6.04
CA ARG A 146 11.96 7.26 4.77
C ARG A 146 12.91 6.08 4.99
N ILE A 147 13.73 6.12 6.04
CA ILE A 147 14.57 4.99 6.44
C ILE A 147 13.76 3.71 6.74
N ASN A 148 12.50 3.84 7.13
CA ASN A 148 11.58 2.73 7.41
C ASN A 148 10.57 2.49 6.28
N ASN A 149 10.58 3.28 5.20
CA ASN A 149 9.67 3.10 4.05
C ASN A 149 10.27 3.80 2.81
N LEU A 150 11.40 3.29 2.31
CA LEU A 150 12.01 3.86 1.11
C LEU A 150 11.21 3.44 -0.12
N ILE A 151 10.36 4.32 -0.61
CA ILE A 151 9.77 4.19 -1.94
C ILE A 151 10.88 4.34 -2.98
N VAL A 152 11.15 3.30 -3.78
CA VAL A 152 12.32 3.24 -4.69
C VAL A 152 12.44 4.44 -5.64
N THR A 153 11.31 5.03 -6.05
CA THR A 153 11.29 6.24 -6.89
C THR A 153 12.00 7.44 -6.29
N MET A 154 12.16 7.49 -4.97
CA MET A 154 12.87 8.56 -4.28
C MET A 154 14.35 8.61 -4.66
N LEU A 155 14.94 7.49 -5.09
CA LEU A 155 16.35 7.40 -5.49
C LEU A 155 16.70 8.30 -6.69
N TRP A 156 15.72 8.61 -7.55
CA TRP A 156 15.94 9.49 -8.71
C TRP A 156 15.06 10.73 -8.71
N ARG A 157 13.94 10.74 -7.98
CA ARG A 157 13.12 11.97 -7.84
C ARG A 157 13.67 12.95 -6.81
N HIS A 158 14.24 12.43 -5.73
CA HIS A 158 14.75 13.21 -4.59
C HIS A 158 15.99 12.54 -3.96
N PRO A 159 17.06 12.30 -4.74
CA PRO A 159 18.28 11.65 -4.24
C PRO A 159 18.90 12.39 -3.04
N GLU A 160 18.74 13.72 -2.98
CA GLU A 160 19.20 14.57 -1.88
C GLU A 160 18.56 14.21 -0.52
N ASN A 161 17.43 13.49 -0.54
CA ASN A 161 16.65 13.13 0.63
C ASN A 161 16.83 11.66 1.04
N VAL A 162 17.75 10.92 0.40
CA VAL A 162 17.97 9.49 0.60
C VAL A 162 19.41 9.20 1.04
N GLU A 163 19.56 8.69 2.25
CA GLU A 163 20.80 8.10 2.73
C GLU A 163 20.67 6.57 2.71
N LEU A 164 20.98 5.96 1.56
CA LEU A 164 20.63 4.55 1.28
C LEU A 164 21.17 3.57 2.33
N HIS A 165 22.37 3.81 2.87
CA HIS A 165 22.98 2.97 3.91
C HIS A 165 22.23 2.97 5.26
N LYS A 166 21.33 3.92 5.51
CA LYS A 166 20.49 3.99 6.72
C LYS A 166 19.12 3.33 6.53
N VAL A 167 18.80 2.90 5.31
CA VAL A 167 17.48 2.36 4.96
C VAL A 167 17.34 0.96 5.54
N LYS A 168 16.20 0.72 6.18
CA LYS A 168 15.81 -0.54 6.82
C LYS A 168 14.75 -1.30 6.04
N VAL A 169 13.88 -0.59 5.31
CA VAL A 169 12.81 -1.19 4.52
C VAL A 169 12.69 -0.48 3.18
N VAL A 170 12.67 -1.28 2.11
CA VAL A 170 12.55 -0.82 0.73
C VAL A 170 11.17 -1.21 0.19
N HIS A 171 10.49 -0.26 -0.44
CA HIS A 171 9.19 -0.43 -1.09
C HIS A 171 9.34 -0.31 -2.61
N TYR A 172 9.26 -1.45 -3.29
CA TYR A 172 9.34 -1.60 -4.75
C TYR A 172 8.00 -1.27 -5.44
N CYS A 173 7.66 0.02 -5.52
CA CYS A 173 6.38 0.47 -6.08
C CYS A 173 6.34 0.55 -7.63
N THR A 174 7.49 0.70 -8.30
CA THR A 174 7.53 0.89 -9.77
C THR A 174 7.82 -0.35 -10.59
N SER A 175 8.68 -1.22 -10.08
CA SER A 175 9.01 -2.49 -10.70
C SER A 175 9.18 -3.51 -9.59
N LYS A 176 8.42 -4.59 -9.68
CA LYS A 176 8.53 -5.72 -8.75
C LYS A 176 9.89 -6.39 -8.98
N PRO A 177 10.66 -6.72 -7.93
CA PRO A 177 11.97 -7.35 -8.07
C PRO A 177 11.92 -8.64 -8.92
N TRP A 178 10.88 -9.44 -8.74
CA TRP A 178 10.66 -10.69 -9.50
C TRP A 178 10.23 -10.48 -10.96
N ARG A 179 9.89 -9.24 -11.35
CA ARG A 179 9.59 -8.86 -12.75
C ARG A 179 10.66 -7.93 -13.34
N TYR A 180 11.79 -7.76 -12.64
CA TYR A 180 12.82 -6.85 -13.06
C TYR A 180 13.51 -7.36 -14.33
N THR A 181 13.45 -6.56 -15.40
CA THR A 181 14.08 -6.87 -16.69
C THR A 181 15.29 -5.98 -16.99
N GLY A 182 15.58 -5.00 -16.13
CA GLY A 182 16.56 -3.94 -16.38
C GLY A 182 16.16 -2.95 -17.48
N LYS A 183 14.97 -3.08 -18.07
CA LYS A 183 14.45 -2.18 -19.12
C LYS A 183 13.46 -1.19 -18.53
N GLY A 184 13.51 0.06 -18.99
CA GLY A 184 12.62 1.15 -18.57
C GLY A 184 13.36 2.26 -17.83
N ASP A 185 12.65 3.36 -17.60
CA ASP A 185 13.24 4.56 -17.00
C ASP A 185 13.83 4.28 -15.62
N ASN A 186 15.09 4.67 -15.43
CA ASN A 186 15.84 4.53 -14.18
C ASN A 186 16.08 3.08 -13.72
N MET A 187 15.72 2.08 -14.52
CA MET A 187 15.93 0.67 -14.16
C MET A 187 17.39 0.24 -14.34
N ASP A 188 18.16 0.93 -15.17
CA ASP A 188 19.57 0.65 -15.44
C ASP A 188 20.54 1.14 -14.35
N ARG A 189 20.04 1.82 -13.31
CA ARG A 189 20.85 2.39 -12.23
C ARG A 189 21.47 1.31 -11.33
N GLU A 190 22.68 1.58 -10.86
CA GLU A 190 23.40 0.65 -9.99
C GLU A 190 22.75 0.45 -8.62
N ASP A 191 22.16 1.50 -8.04
CA ASP A 191 21.42 1.39 -6.78
C ASP A 191 20.16 0.50 -6.91
N ILE A 192 19.46 0.57 -8.05
CA ILE A 192 18.32 -0.31 -8.35
C ILE A 192 18.75 -1.75 -8.56
N LYS A 193 19.80 -1.99 -9.36
CA LYS A 193 20.35 -3.33 -9.54
C LYS A 193 20.78 -3.95 -8.22
N MET A 194 21.45 -3.18 -7.36
CA MET A 194 21.84 -3.61 -6.01
C MET A 194 20.61 -3.99 -5.17
N LEU A 195 19.58 -3.14 -5.12
CA LEU A 195 18.37 -3.43 -4.34
C LEU A 195 17.59 -4.64 -4.88
N VAL A 196 17.52 -4.82 -6.21
CA VAL A 196 16.89 -6.00 -6.81
C VAL A 196 17.69 -7.26 -6.49
N LYS A 197 19.02 -7.19 -6.57
CA LYS A 197 19.90 -8.30 -6.20
C LYS A 197 19.71 -8.69 -4.73
N MET A 198 19.68 -7.73 -3.81
CA MET A 198 19.44 -8.01 -2.39
C MET A 198 18.10 -8.71 -2.14
N TRP A 199 17.06 -8.40 -2.92
CA TRP A 199 15.77 -9.08 -2.82
C TRP A 199 15.87 -10.53 -3.26
N TRP A 200 16.52 -10.80 -4.39
CA TRP A 200 16.75 -12.16 -4.89
C TRP A 200 17.67 -12.97 -3.98
N ASP A 201 18.74 -12.36 -3.46
CA ASP A 201 19.67 -13.00 -2.50
C ASP A 201 18.91 -13.52 -1.26
N ILE A 202 17.82 -12.84 -0.83
CA ILE A 202 16.97 -13.30 0.28
C ILE A 202 15.97 -14.36 -0.19
N TYR A 203 15.33 -14.16 -1.34
CA TYR A 203 14.34 -15.11 -1.88
C TYR A 203 14.94 -16.47 -2.21
N GLU A 204 16.18 -16.49 -2.71
CA GLU A 204 16.93 -17.71 -3.08
C GLU A 204 17.67 -18.32 -1.87
N ASP A 205 17.56 -17.73 -0.67
CA ASP A 205 18.13 -18.29 0.54
C ASP A 205 17.26 -19.43 1.06
N GLU A 206 17.57 -20.66 0.64
CA GLU A 206 16.88 -21.89 1.05
C GLU A 206 16.84 -22.08 2.58
N THR A 207 17.70 -21.40 3.36
CA THR A 207 17.67 -21.47 4.83
C THR A 207 16.47 -20.73 5.45
N LEU A 208 15.83 -19.87 4.66
CA LEU A 208 14.62 -19.13 5.03
C LEU A 208 13.34 -19.84 4.58
N ASP A 209 13.46 -20.94 3.84
CA ASP A 209 12.30 -21.72 3.42
C ASP A 209 11.57 -22.29 4.62
N TYR A 210 10.24 -22.29 4.54
CA TYR A 210 9.41 -22.89 5.55
C TYR A 210 9.64 -24.40 5.58
N VAL A 211 10.17 -24.89 6.70
CA VAL A 211 10.29 -26.32 6.96
C VAL A 211 9.06 -26.74 7.75
N GLU A 212 8.20 -27.60 7.18
CA GLU A 212 7.16 -28.27 7.97
C GLU A 212 7.85 -29.16 9.01
N GLU A 213 7.76 -28.79 10.28
CA GLU A 213 8.09 -29.67 11.39
C GLU A 213 6.97 -30.71 11.54
N PHE A 214 7.29 -31.98 11.32
CA PHE A 214 6.40 -33.13 11.49
C PHE A 214 6.35 -33.63 12.93
#